data_AF-A0A1H0X5M3-F1
#
_entry.id   AF-A0A1H0X5M3-F1
#
_cell.length_a   1.000
_cell.length_b   1.000
_cell.length_c   1.000
_cell.angle_alpha   90.00
_cell.angle_beta   90.00
_cell.angle_gamma   90.00
#
_symmetry.space_group_name_H-M   'P 1'
#
loop_
_entity.id
_entity.type
_entity.pdbx_description
1 polymer ?
#
loop_
_entity_poly.entity_id
_entity_poly.type
_entity_poly.pdbx_seq_one_letter_code
_entity_poly.pdbx_strand_id
1 'polypeptide(L)'
;MRAAHWQAKGRSAAAAAEFAECVRCFRREGSPGAPVDDNNLAYLLLRSANNLVALGSFDEALRQAEEVSELFAAHGAVMGEARALQSIGIIRQTQGAQEEAEARLPDAIATFERDACRSHQANTLAKLASSSDAMDDAVTSHRK
;
A
#
# COMPACT_ATOMS: atom_id res chain seq x y z
N MET A 1 -6.55 6.28 -12.02
CA MET A 1 -6.35 5.62 -10.70
C MET A 1 -4.92 5.09 -10.53
N ARG A 2 -4.40 4.21 -11.42
CA ARG A 2 -3.04 3.65 -11.31
C ARG A 2 -1.90 4.69 -11.32
N ALA A 3 -1.93 5.67 -12.23
CA ALA A 3 -0.87 6.70 -12.33
C ALA A 3 -0.69 7.52 -11.05
N ALA A 4 -1.79 7.91 -10.39
CA ALA A 4 -1.76 8.64 -9.12
C ALA A 4 -1.18 7.79 -7.97
N HIS A 5 -1.47 6.48 -7.96
CA HIS A 5 -0.89 5.54 -6.99
C HIS A 5 0.63 5.39 -7.17
N TRP A 6 1.10 5.21 -8.41
CA TRP A 6 2.54 5.15 -8.71
C TRP A 6 3.26 6.46 -8.36
N GLN A 7 2.63 7.59 -8.63
CA GLN A 7 3.18 8.90 -8.31
C GLN A 7 3.22 9.15 -6.78
N ALA A 8 2.20 8.69 -6.04
CA ALA A 8 2.19 8.73 -4.59
C ALA A 8 3.31 7.85 -4.00
N LYS A 9 3.46 6.61 -4.47
CA LYS A 9 4.57 5.73 -4.06
C LYS A 9 5.94 6.31 -4.39
N GLY A 10 6.11 6.91 -5.57
CA GLY A 10 7.37 7.57 -5.95
C GLY A 10 7.73 8.74 -5.04
N ARG A 11 6.73 9.55 -4.64
CA ARG A 11 6.93 10.62 -3.65
C ARG A 11 7.26 10.07 -2.26
N SER A 12 6.62 8.98 -1.85
CA SER A 12 6.96 8.33 -0.58
C SER A 12 8.39 7.82 -0.59
N ALA A 13 8.84 7.18 -1.68
CA ALA A 13 10.20 6.66 -1.81
C ALA A 13 11.27 7.76 -1.74
N ALA A 14 11.04 8.90 -2.41
CA ALA A 14 11.95 10.05 -2.31
C ALA A 14 12.02 10.58 -0.86
N ALA A 15 10.86 10.69 -0.19
CA ALA A 15 10.83 11.12 1.20
C ALA A 15 11.53 10.12 2.15
N ALA A 16 11.46 8.81 1.91
CA ALA A 16 12.19 7.81 2.68
C ALA A 16 13.71 8.05 2.63
N ALA A 17 14.25 8.35 1.43
CA ALA A 17 15.68 8.63 1.25
C ALA A 17 16.11 9.89 2.02
N GLU A 18 15.31 10.96 1.94
CA GLU A 18 15.57 12.20 2.68
C GLU A 18 15.51 11.99 4.20
N PHE A 19 14.56 11.19 4.68
CA PHE A 19 14.49 10.82 6.09
C PHE A 19 15.70 10.01 6.53
N ALA A 20 16.17 9.06 5.72
CA ALA A 20 17.36 8.26 6.03
C ALA A 20 18.61 9.13 6.15
N GLU A 21 18.81 10.10 5.25
CA GLU A 21 19.92 11.05 5.37
C GLU A 21 19.77 11.97 6.58
N CYS A 22 18.57 12.49 6.88
CA CYS A 22 18.34 13.27 8.09
C CYS A 22 18.68 12.47 9.36
N VAL A 23 18.24 11.22 9.45
CA VAL A 23 18.56 10.32 10.57
C VAL A 23 20.07 10.12 10.68
N ARG A 24 20.76 9.94 9.55
CA ARG A 24 22.22 9.80 9.53
C ARG A 24 22.92 11.06 10.03
N CYS A 25 22.48 12.24 9.63
CA CYS A 25 23.02 13.51 10.12
C CYS A 25 22.81 13.65 11.63
N PHE A 26 21.59 13.42 12.12
CA PHE A 26 21.29 13.47 13.57
C PHE A 26 22.13 12.47 14.36
N ARG A 27 22.35 11.25 13.86
CA ARG A 27 23.20 10.25 14.53
C ARG A 27 24.69 10.60 14.50
N ARG A 28 25.15 11.38 13.50
CA ARG A 28 26.56 11.78 13.38
C ARG A 28 26.87 13.05 14.19
N GLU A 29 25.93 13.97 14.25
CA GLU A 29 26.11 15.32 14.80
C GLU A 29 25.47 15.49 16.18
N GLY A 30 24.52 14.63 16.54
CA GLY A 30 23.88 14.62 17.85
C GLY A 30 24.87 14.32 18.96
N SER A 31 24.71 15.00 20.10
CA SER A 31 25.44 14.66 21.31
C SER A 31 24.75 13.47 21.98
N PRO A 32 25.43 12.30 22.15
CA PRO A 32 24.81 11.13 22.75
C PRO A 32 24.23 11.46 24.14
N GLY A 33 22.93 11.25 24.32
CA GLY A 33 22.24 11.48 25.59
C GLY A 33 21.74 12.90 25.84
N ALA A 34 21.79 13.80 24.85
CA ALA A 34 21.12 15.10 24.93
C ALA A 34 19.59 14.94 24.70
N PRO A 35 18.72 15.23 25.68
CA PRO A 35 17.28 14.95 25.56
C PRO A 35 16.58 15.68 24.40
N VAL A 36 17.11 16.83 23.98
CA VAL A 36 16.56 17.61 22.86
C VAL A 36 16.86 16.95 21.52
N ASP A 37 18.07 16.42 21.34
CA ASP A 37 18.47 15.75 20.10
C ASP A 37 17.76 14.40 19.95
N ASP A 38 17.63 13.66 21.06
CA ASP A 38 16.93 12.36 21.08
C ASP A 38 15.42 12.51 20.82
N ASN A 39 14.78 13.57 21.34
CA ASN A 39 13.37 13.87 21.03
C ASN A 39 13.19 14.23 19.56
N ASN A 40 14.06 15.07 19.00
CA ASN A 40 13.99 15.46 17.59
C ASN A 40 14.21 14.25 16.67
N LEU A 41 15.17 13.38 17.01
CA LEU A 41 15.40 12.11 16.33
C LEU A 41 14.17 11.19 16.43
N ALA A 42 13.56 11.07 17.61
CA ALA A 42 12.37 10.26 17.83
C ALA A 42 11.18 10.72 16.95
N TYR A 43 10.92 12.03 16.87
CA TYR A 43 9.87 12.55 15.99
C TYR A 43 10.19 12.32 14.50
N LEU A 44 11.45 12.45 14.11
CA LEU A 44 11.88 12.18 12.74
C LEU A 44 11.67 10.71 12.36
N LEU A 45 12.06 9.78 13.24
CA LEU A 45 11.88 8.35 13.07
C LEU A 45 10.39 7.97 12.95
N LEU A 46 9.50 8.56 13.74
CA LEU A 46 8.05 8.35 13.58
C LEU A 46 7.52 8.80 12.21
N ARG A 47 8.02 9.92 11.68
CA ARG A 47 7.61 10.39 10.35
C ARG A 47 8.15 9.49 9.24
N SER A 48 9.37 9.02 9.40
CA SER A 48 9.99 8.02 8.52
C SER A 48 9.23 6.69 8.54
N ALA A 49 8.87 6.17 9.72
CA ALA A 49 8.10 4.93 9.86
C ALA A 49 6.76 5.00 9.13
N ASN A 50 6.01 6.12 9.25
CA ASN A 50 4.76 6.32 8.51
C ASN A 50 4.97 6.33 7.00
N ASN A 51 6.09 6.86 6.53
CA ASN A 51 6.43 6.86 5.11
C ASN A 51 6.76 5.43 4.61
N LEU A 52 7.51 4.66 5.40
CA LEU A 52 7.82 3.25 5.14
C LEU A 52 6.56 2.37 5.09
N VAL A 53 5.59 2.61 5.97
CA VAL A 53 4.25 1.97 5.91
C VAL A 53 3.59 2.23 4.56
N ALA A 54 3.62 3.46 4.04
CA ALA A 54 3.05 3.79 2.74
C ALA A 54 3.77 3.10 1.55
N LEU A 55 5.03 2.68 1.76
CA LEU A 55 5.80 1.90 0.79
C LEU A 55 5.58 0.39 0.91
N GLY A 56 5.01 -0.08 2.03
CA GLY A 56 4.86 -1.49 2.38
C GLY A 56 6.09 -2.08 3.10
N SER A 57 7.03 -1.24 3.52
CA SER A 57 8.25 -1.64 4.25
C SER A 57 7.97 -1.75 5.75
N PHE A 58 7.07 -2.66 6.12
CA PHE A 58 6.54 -2.77 7.49
C PHE A 58 7.62 -3.13 8.53
N ASP A 59 8.55 -4.03 8.21
CA ASP A 59 9.61 -4.44 9.14
C ASP A 59 10.55 -3.29 9.52
N GLU A 60 10.89 -2.44 8.55
CA GLU A 60 11.75 -1.27 8.79
C GLU A 60 10.99 -0.17 9.53
N ALA A 61 9.70 0.00 9.25
CA ALA A 61 8.83 0.90 10.00
C ALA A 61 8.70 0.47 11.48
N LEU A 62 8.57 -0.85 11.74
CA LEU A 62 8.53 -1.40 13.10
C LEU A 62 9.83 -1.14 13.84
N ARG A 63 10.98 -1.45 13.25
CA ARG A 63 12.29 -1.19 13.86
C ARG A 63 12.45 0.28 14.26
N GLN A 64 12.04 1.21 13.40
CA GLN A 64 12.10 2.64 13.71
C GLN A 64 11.14 3.03 14.83
N ALA A 65 9.93 2.49 14.87
CA ALA A 65 8.98 2.78 15.94
C ALA A 65 9.39 2.17 17.30
N GLU A 66 10.07 1.03 17.29
CA GLU A 66 10.68 0.41 18.48
C GLU A 66 11.84 1.25 19.01
N GLU A 67 12.74 1.72 18.14
CA GLU A 67 13.83 2.65 18.51
C GLU A 67 13.28 3.93 19.15
N VAL A 68 12.19 4.48 18.62
CA VAL A 68 11.50 5.65 19.22
C VAL A 68 11.01 5.34 20.64
N SER A 69 10.46 4.15 20.86
CA SER A 69 9.99 3.72 22.18
C SER A 69 11.15 3.66 23.18
N GLU A 70 12.29 3.11 22.77
CA GLU A 70 13.50 3.03 23.59
C GLU A 70 14.05 4.41 23.93
N LEU A 71 14.12 5.32 22.95
CA LEU A 71 14.55 6.71 23.15
C LEU A 71 13.67 7.43 24.17
N PHE A 72 12.34 7.35 24.04
CA PHE A 72 11.43 7.99 24.99
C PHE A 72 11.45 7.35 26.37
N ALA A 73 11.61 6.03 26.45
CA ALA A 73 11.75 5.31 27.72
C ALA A 73 13.04 5.73 28.47
N ALA A 74 14.16 5.89 27.75
CA ALA A 74 15.43 6.33 28.34
C ALA A 74 15.35 7.73 28.99
N HIS A 75 14.47 8.60 28.49
CA HIS A 75 14.25 9.95 29.01
C HIS A 75 13.02 10.07 29.94
N GLY A 76 12.34 8.97 30.25
CA GLY A 76 11.12 8.99 31.08
C GLY A 76 9.93 9.72 30.43
N ALA A 77 9.93 9.86 29.11
CA ALA A 77 8.92 10.60 28.35
C ALA A 77 7.70 9.72 28.04
N VAL A 78 6.85 9.47 29.05
CA VAL A 78 5.70 8.55 28.98
C VAL A 78 4.76 8.84 27.80
N MET A 79 4.52 10.12 27.46
CA MET A 79 3.65 10.45 26.32
C MET A 79 4.30 10.15 24.97
N GLY A 80 5.62 10.26 24.88
CA GLY A 80 6.38 9.87 23.68
C GLY A 80 6.33 8.36 23.49
N GLU A 81 6.54 7.60 24.56
CA GLU A 81 6.45 6.14 24.56
C GLU A 81 5.05 5.66 24.15
N ALA A 82 3.99 6.23 24.72
CA ALA A 82 2.61 5.91 24.34
C ALA A 82 2.35 6.14 22.84
N ARG A 83 2.92 7.21 22.28
CA ARG A 83 2.83 7.51 20.84
C ARG A 83 3.59 6.48 19.99
N ALA A 84 4.77 6.05 20.45
CA ALA A 84 5.55 5.01 19.78
C ALA A 84 4.78 3.69 19.74
N LEU A 85 4.22 3.26 20.87
CA LEU A 85 3.41 2.05 20.99
C LEU A 85 2.15 2.12 20.13
N GLN A 86 1.49 3.29 20.08
CA GLN A 86 0.36 3.50 19.18
C GLN A 86 0.78 3.31 17.71
N SER A 87 1.92 3.88 17.30
CA SER A 87 2.45 3.70 15.95
C SER A 87 2.76 2.23 15.65
N ILE A 88 3.38 1.49 16.57
CA ILE A 88 3.64 0.04 16.42
C ILE A 88 2.32 -0.72 16.17
N GLY A 89 1.28 -0.43 16.96
CA GLY A 89 -0.03 -1.06 16.79
C GLY A 89 -0.65 -0.81 15.41
N ILE A 90 -0.58 0.43 14.93
CA ILE A 90 -1.07 0.82 13.61
C ILE A 90 -0.30 0.12 12.49
N ILE A 91 1.04 0.03 12.62
CA ILE A 91 1.89 -0.64 11.64
C ILE A 91 1.51 -2.12 11.53
N ARG A 92 1.39 -2.83 12.66
CA ARG A 92 1.02 -4.25 12.68
C ARG A 92 -0.38 -4.50 12.11
N GLN A 93 -1.35 -3.64 12.44
CA GLN A 93 -2.70 -3.74 11.88
C GLN A 93 -2.68 -3.56 10.35
N THR A 94 -1.92 -2.57 9.86
CA THR A 94 -1.81 -2.29 8.43
C THR A 94 -1.12 -3.44 7.69
N GLN A 95 -0.06 -4.01 8.27
CA GLN A 95 0.64 -5.16 7.74
C GLN A 95 -0.30 -6.37 7.59
N GLY A 96 -1.03 -6.73 8.65
CA GLY A 96 -1.98 -7.85 8.61
C GLY A 96 -3.10 -7.65 7.58
N ALA A 97 -3.67 -6.44 7.51
CA ALA A 97 -4.69 -6.13 6.51
C ALA A 97 -4.16 -6.22 5.07
N GLN A 98 -2.88 -5.87 4.85
CA GLN A 98 -2.24 -5.99 3.55
C GLN A 98 -1.97 -7.46 3.18
N GLU A 99 -1.45 -8.25 4.12
CA GLU A 99 -1.24 -9.69 3.92
C GLU A 99 -2.56 -10.41 3.60
N GLU A 100 -3.65 -10.07 4.29
CA GLU A 100 -4.99 -10.59 3.99
C GLU A 100 -5.48 -10.18 2.59
N ALA A 101 -5.24 -8.94 2.18
CA ALA A 101 -5.62 -8.45 0.85
C ALA A 101 -4.85 -9.17 -0.26
N GLU A 102 -3.54 -9.38 -0.07
CA GLU A 102 -2.68 -10.10 -1.02
C GLU A 102 -3.08 -11.57 -1.15
N ALA A 103 -3.52 -12.21 -0.06
CA ALA A 103 -4.04 -13.57 -0.08
C ALA A 103 -5.38 -13.70 -0.86
N ARG A 104 -6.25 -12.69 -0.80
CA ARG A 104 -7.59 -12.72 -1.41
C ARG A 104 -7.66 -12.17 -2.84
N LEU A 105 -6.66 -11.38 -3.25
CA LEU A 105 -6.57 -10.79 -4.58
C LEU A 105 -6.58 -11.82 -5.73
N PRO A 106 -5.85 -12.96 -5.65
CA PRO A 106 -5.87 -13.99 -6.69
C PRO A 106 -7.28 -14.57 -6.91
N ASP A 107 -8.02 -14.85 -5.84
CA ASP A 107 -9.39 -15.38 -5.92
C ASP A 107 -10.34 -14.39 -6.59
N ALA A 108 -10.20 -13.10 -6.27
CA ALA A 108 -10.97 -12.04 -6.91
C ALA A 108 -10.64 -11.92 -8.41
N ILE A 109 -9.35 -11.96 -8.78
CA ILE A 109 -8.91 -11.92 -10.19
C ILE A 109 -9.47 -13.12 -10.95
N ALA A 110 -9.33 -14.33 -10.42
CA ALA A 110 -9.84 -15.56 -11.04
C ALA A 110 -11.37 -15.51 -11.26
N THR A 111 -12.10 -14.91 -10.33
CA THR A 111 -13.55 -14.70 -10.46
C THR A 111 -13.87 -13.72 -11.60
N PHE A 112 -13.19 -12.57 -11.64
CA PHE A 112 -13.40 -11.57 -12.71
C PHE A 112 -13.03 -12.11 -14.09
N GLU A 113 -11.97 -12.90 -14.22
CA GLU A 113 -11.57 -13.51 -15.50
C GLU A 113 -12.60 -14.53 -16.00
N ARG A 114 -13.16 -15.36 -15.10
CA ARG A 114 -14.22 -16.31 -15.44
C ARG A 114 -15.49 -15.61 -15.91
N ASP A 115 -15.89 -14.54 -15.23
CA ASP A 115 -17.08 -13.77 -15.60
C ASP A 115 -16.87 -13.01 -16.93
N ALA A 116 -15.70 -12.39 -17.12
CA ALA A 116 -15.36 -11.73 -18.39
C ALA A 116 -15.38 -12.71 -19.57
N CYS A 117 -14.83 -13.92 -19.39
CA CYS A 117 -14.86 -14.98 -20.39
C CYS A 117 -16.29 -15.40 -20.75
N ARG A 118 -17.17 -15.56 -19.74
CA ARG A 118 -18.59 -15.86 -19.94
C ARG A 118 -19.31 -14.74 -20.69
N SER A 119 -19.08 -13.48 -20.33
CA SER A 119 -19.68 -12.34 -21.05
C SER A 119 -19.20 -12.24 -22.49
N HIS A 120 -17.93 -12.54 -22.77
CA HIS A 120 -17.41 -12.58 -24.13
C HIS A 120 -18.00 -13.73 -24.96
N GLN A 121 -18.16 -14.92 -24.38
CA GLN A 121 -18.87 -16.03 -25.04
C GLN A 121 -20.33 -15.67 -25.36
N ALA A 122 -21.07 -15.13 -24.40
CA ALA A 122 -22.46 -14.74 -24.59
C ALA A 122 -22.63 -13.68 -25.70
N ASN A 123 -21.76 -12.67 -25.74
CA ASN A 123 -21.81 -11.63 -26.76
C ASN A 123 -21.46 -12.17 -28.16
N THR A 124 -20.54 -13.14 -28.24
CA THR A 124 -20.17 -13.79 -29.51
C THR A 124 -21.32 -14.65 -30.04
N LEU A 125 -21.99 -15.41 -29.16
CA LEU A 125 -23.18 -16.18 -29.52
C LEU A 125 -24.35 -15.30 -29.95
N ALA A 126 -24.61 -14.19 -29.23
CA ALA A 126 -25.65 -13.24 -29.60
C ALA A 126 -25.42 -12.61 -30.99
N LYS A 127 -24.16 -12.26 -31.30
CA LYS A 127 -23.79 -11.76 -32.64
C LYS A 127 -23.99 -12.80 -33.73
N LEU A 128 -23.59 -14.05 -33.49
CA LEU A 128 -23.81 -15.15 -34.44
C LEU A 128 -25.29 -15.42 -34.68
N ALA A 129 -26.11 -15.44 -33.62
CA ALA A 129 -27.56 -15.59 -33.74
C ALA A 129 -28.18 -14.45 -34.58
N SER A 130 -27.85 -13.19 -34.27
CA SER A 130 -28.35 -12.04 -35.04
C SER A 130 -27.91 -12.03 -36.51
N SER A 131 -26.73 -12.58 -36.81
CA SER A 131 -26.25 -12.73 -38.19
C SER A 131 -26.92 -13.88 -38.92
N SER A 132 -27.33 -14.94 -38.22
CA SER A 132 -28.04 -16.07 -38.81
C SER A 132 -29.49 -15.71 -39.14
N ASP A 133 -30.18 -15.02 -38.23
CA ASP A 133 -31.56 -14.55 -38.46
C ASP A 133 -31.64 -13.61 -39.66
N ALA A 134 -30.64 -12.73 -39.82
CA ALA A 134 -30.55 -11.83 -40.98
C ALA A 134 -30.35 -12.57 -42.32
N MET A 135 -29.74 -13.76 -42.31
CA MET A 135 -29.55 -14.58 -43.51
C MET A 135 -30.78 -15.43 -43.83
N ASP A 136 -31.50 -15.92 -42.81
CA ASP A 136 -32.75 -16.66 -42.98
C ASP A 136 -33.90 -15.78 -43.52
N ASP A 137 -33.98 -14.51 -43.08
CA ASP A 137 -34.91 -13.52 -43.65
C ASP A 137 -34.60 -13.20 -45.12
N ALA A 138 -33.31 -13.11 -45.49
CA ALA A 138 -32.90 -12.82 -46.86
C ALA A 138 -33.20 -13.97 -47.84
N VAL A 139 -33.04 -15.22 -47.40
CA VAL A 139 -33.34 -16.42 -48.21
C VAL A 139 -34.85 -16.62 -48.37
N THR A 140 -35.66 -16.23 -47.38
CA THR A 140 -37.12 -16.32 -47.44
C THR A 140 -37.73 -15.24 -48.35
N SER A 141 -37.08 -14.07 -48.49
CA SER A 141 -37.53 -12.97 -49.36
C SER A 141 -37.30 -13.20 -50.86
N HIS A 142 -36.49 -14.17 -51.28
CA HIS A 142 -36.16 -14.41 -52.70
C HIS A 142 -36.96 -15.55 -53.35
N ARG A 143 -38.01 -16.04 -52.69
CA ARG A 143 -38.82 -17.20 -53.15
C ARG A 143 -40.28 -16.86 -53.51
N LYS A 144 -40.59 -15.60 -53.85
CA LYS A 144 -41.86 -15.20 -54.47
C LYS A 144 -41.69 -14.97 -55.97
#